data_AF-A0A349JEC1-F1
#
_entry.id   AF-A0A349JEC1-F1
#
_cell.length_a   1.000
_cell.length_b   1.000
_cell.length_c   1.000
_cell.angle_alpha   90.00
_cell.angle_beta   90.00
_cell.angle_gamma   90.00
#
_symmetry.space_group_name_H-M   'P 1'
#
loop_
_entity.id
_entity.type
_entity.pdbx_description
1 polymer ?
#
loop_
_entity_poly.entity_id
_entity_poly.type
_entity_poly.pdbx_seq_one_letter_code
_entity_poly.pdbx_strand_id
1 'polypeptide(L)'
;MDLPEGLRTQAEALIVLYAEGVAAYTPVVEHLIASNSRDTAELERTLDGLLGFACTDAGVQLYRRLCRYAWDVDPELAARAVNGYREMWDPDGEEPWRKPAAPQAPAADGRQRLSPDAVVRTKRCRRDAP
;
A
#
# COMPACT_ATOMS: atom_id res chain seq x y z
N MET A 1 -8.86 5.95 29.34
CA MET A 1 -10.00 5.17 28.81
C MET A 1 -9.57 3.73 28.97
N ASP A 2 -9.97 3.07 30.06
CA ASP A 2 -9.53 1.70 30.37
C ASP A 2 -10.21 0.70 29.42
N LEU A 3 -9.42 -0.18 28.81
CA LEU A 3 -9.97 -1.31 28.06
C LEU A 3 -10.66 -2.28 29.02
N PRO A 4 -11.78 -2.90 28.65
CA PRO A 4 -12.38 -3.97 29.44
C PRO A 4 -11.37 -5.11 29.61
N GLU A 5 -11.30 -5.68 30.82
CA GLU A 5 -10.31 -6.71 31.20
C GLU A 5 -10.27 -7.88 30.21
N GLY A 6 -11.44 -8.36 29.77
CA GLY A 6 -11.53 -9.46 28.82
C GLY A 6 -10.85 -9.17 27.47
N LEU A 7 -10.93 -7.93 26.98
CA LEU A 7 -10.24 -7.56 25.73
C LEU A 7 -8.73 -7.46 25.93
N ARG A 8 -8.26 -7.04 27.11
CA ARG A 8 -6.83 -7.02 27.45
C ARG A 8 -6.26 -8.44 27.47
N THR A 9 -6.92 -9.38 28.15
CA THR A 9 -6.49 -10.78 28.17
C THR A 9 -6.42 -11.39 26.76
N GLN A 10 -7.39 -11.07 25.90
CA GLN A 10 -7.38 -11.54 24.51
C GLN A 10 -6.22 -10.92 23.70
N ALA A 11 -5.96 -9.63 23.87
CA ALA A 11 -4.84 -8.96 23.20
C ALA A 11 -3.49 -9.54 23.64
N GLU A 12 -3.31 -9.80 24.93
CA GLU A 12 -2.11 -10.44 25.47
C GLU A 12 -1.91 -11.85 24.88
N ALA A 13 -2.98 -12.65 24.81
CA ALA A 13 -2.92 -13.97 24.19
C ALA A 13 -2.54 -13.92 22.69
N LEU A 14 -3.05 -12.94 21.95
CA LEU A 14 -2.66 -12.73 20.55
C LEU A 14 -1.18 -12.36 20.41
N ILE A 15 -0.67 -11.50 21.29
CA ILE A 15 0.75 -11.11 21.29
C ILE A 15 1.64 -12.33 21.50
N VAL A 16 1.28 -13.20 22.46
CA VAL A 16 2.02 -14.45 22.72
C VAL A 16 1.97 -15.36 21.49
N LEU A 17 0.80 -15.55 20.89
CA LEU A 17 0.65 -16.39 19.70
C LEU A 17 1.50 -15.89 18.52
N TYR A 18 1.58 -14.57 18.31
CA TYR A 18 2.43 -14.01 17.28
C TYR A 18 3.91 -14.25 17.56
N ALA A 19 4.35 -14.11 18.81
CA ALA A 19 5.72 -14.41 19.19
C ALA A 19 6.08 -15.88 18.96
N GLU A 20 5.18 -16.80 19.31
CA GLU A 20 5.34 -18.24 19.05
C GLU A 20 5.40 -18.55 17.55
N GLY A 21 4.55 -17.91 16.74
CA GLY A 21 4.59 -18.03 15.28
C GLY A 21 5.94 -17.61 14.70
N VAL A 22 6.47 -16.45 15.11
CA VAL A 22 7.79 -16.00 14.67
C VAL A 22 8.89 -16.98 15.11
N ALA A 23 8.82 -17.47 16.35
CA ALA A 23 9.78 -18.45 16.86
C ALA A 23 9.75 -19.77 16.07
N ALA A 24 8.57 -20.24 15.67
CA ALA A 24 8.41 -21.45 14.86
C ALA A 24 8.95 -21.29 13.43
N TYR A 25 8.75 -20.13 12.81
CA TYR A 25 9.26 -19.85 11.46
C TYR A 25 10.76 -19.56 11.40
N THR A 26 11.35 -19.05 12.48
CA THR A 26 12.78 -18.70 12.54
C THR A 26 13.70 -19.83 12.05
N PRO A 27 13.65 -21.06 12.60
CA PRO A 27 14.52 -22.15 12.14
C PRO A 27 14.24 -22.58 10.69
N VAL A 28 13.00 -22.42 10.20
CA VAL A 28 12.66 -22.72 8.81
C VAL A 28 13.34 -21.75 7.86
N VAL A 29 13.23 -20.44 8.14
CA VAL A 29 13.90 -19.39 7.36
C VAL A 29 15.42 -19.55 7.39
N GLU A 30 15.98 -19.83 8.57
CA GLU A 30 17.41 -20.07 8.72
C GLU A 30 17.88 -21.28 7.92
N HIS A 31 17.10 -22.36 7.92
CA HIS A 31 17.40 -23.55 7.12
C HIS A 31 17.37 -23.27 5.62
N LEU A 32 16.36 -22.56 5.11
CA LEU A 32 16.25 -22.21 3.70
C LEU A 32 17.44 -21.38 3.22
N ILE A 33 17.86 -20.40 4.02
CA ILE A 33 19.01 -19.55 3.70
C ILE A 33 20.32 -20.35 3.82
N ALA A 34 20.52 -21.10 4.89
CA ALA A 34 21.76 -21.84 5.14
C ALA A 34 21.99 -22.98 4.13
N SER A 35 20.91 -23.62 3.68
CA SER A 35 20.95 -24.64 2.63
C SER A 35 21.08 -24.05 1.22
N ASN A 36 21.01 -22.72 1.07
CA ASN A 36 20.96 -22.04 -0.21
C ASN A 36 19.83 -22.61 -1.10
N SER A 37 18.65 -22.83 -0.51
CA SER A 37 17.48 -23.36 -1.23
C SER A 37 17.06 -22.42 -2.35
N ARG A 38 16.88 -22.98 -3.55
CA ARG A 38 16.36 -22.27 -4.73
C ARG A 38 14.95 -22.71 -5.11
N ASP A 39 14.28 -23.45 -4.23
CA ASP A 39 12.90 -23.85 -4.43
C ASP A 39 11.99 -22.64 -4.21
N THR A 40 11.59 -22.00 -5.30
CA THR A 40 10.72 -20.82 -5.26
C THR A 40 9.35 -21.11 -4.66
N ALA A 41 8.82 -22.34 -4.81
CA ALA A 41 7.53 -22.72 -4.23
C ALA A 41 7.63 -22.91 -2.71
N GLU A 42 8.77 -23.37 -2.19
CA GLU A 42 9.02 -23.43 -0.75
C GLU A 42 9.24 -22.04 -0.15
N LEU A 43 9.97 -21.16 -0.85
CA LEU A 43 10.14 -19.77 -0.46
C LEU A 43 8.81 -19.03 -0.41
N GLU A 44 7.97 -19.18 -1.44
CA GLU A 44 6.64 -18.55 -1.53
C GLU A 44 5.74 -19.00 -0.38
N ARG A 45 5.59 -20.32 -0.15
CA ARG A 45 4.79 -20.85 0.97
C ARG A 45 5.29 -20.36 2.33
N THR A 46 6.61 -20.23 2.49
CA THR A 46 7.19 -19.76 3.74
C THR A 46 6.93 -18.26 3.95
N LEU A 47 7.06 -17.46 2.89
CA LEU A 47 6.71 -16.03 2.91
C LEU A 47 5.22 -15.84 3.23
N ASP A 48 4.33 -16.53 2.53
CA ASP A 48 2.88 -16.42 2.75
C ASP A 48 2.48 -16.76 4.19
N GLY A 49 3.05 -17.84 4.74
CA GLY A 49 2.79 -18.21 6.13
C GLY A 49 3.36 -17.19 7.13
N LEU A 50 4.57 -16.70 6.88
CA LEU A 50 5.23 -15.73 7.76
C LEU A 50 4.56 -14.34 7.71
N LEU A 51 3.91 -13.99 6.60
CA LEU A 51 3.19 -12.74 6.43
C LEU A 51 2.09 -12.55 7.51
N GLY A 52 1.47 -13.64 7.97
CA GLY A 52 0.49 -13.62 9.06
C GLY A 52 1.03 -13.17 10.43
N PHE A 53 2.36 -13.17 10.61
CA PHE A 53 3.03 -12.75 11.84
C PHE A 53 3.79 -11.42 11.67
N ALA A 54 3.81 -10.85 10.46
CA ALA A 54 4.54 -9.64 10.11
C ALA A 54 3.88 -8.34 10.62
N CYS A 55 2.97 -8.41 11.59
CA CYS A 55 2.46 -7.25 12.31
C CYS A 55 3.30 -6.88 13.54
N THR A 56 4.30 -7.70 13.88
CA THR A 56 5.25 -7.46 14.98
C THR A 56 6.63 -7.11 14.43
N ASP A 57 7.43 -6.35 15.18
CA ASP A 57 8.79 -5.99 14.77
C ASP A 57 9.65 -7.22 14.45
N ALA A 58 9.54 -8.28 15.27
CA ALA A 58 10.25 -9.53 15.07
C ALA A 58 9.79 -10.24 13.78
N GLY A 59 8.48 -10.29 13.54
CA GLY A 59 7.91 -10.90 12.34
C GLY A 59 8.33 -10.16 11.06
N VAL A 60 8.25 -8.82 11.04
CA VAL A 60 8.70 -8.02 9.89
C VAL A 60 10.19 -8.21 9.62
N GLN A 61 11.03 -8.26 10.66
CA GLN A 61 12.46 -8.47 10.49
C GLN A 61 12.77 -9.84 9.86
N LEU A 62 12.09 -10.90 10.31
CA LEU A 62 12.25 -12.24 9.74
C LEU A 62 11.73 -12.29 8.30
N TYR A 63 10.57 -11.67 8.04
CA TYR A 63 9.97 -11.59 6.70
C TYR A 63 10.88 -10.88 5.71
N ARG A 64 11.41 -9.70 6.08
CA ARG A 64 12.36 -8.92 5.25
C ARG A 64 13.67 -9.66 5.03
N ARG A 65 14.10 -10.52 5.95
CA ARG A 65 15.29 -11.37 5.76
C ARG A 65 15.04 -12.37 4.64
N LEU A 66 13.90 -13.08 4.67
CA LEU A 66 13.55 -14.04 3.63
C LEU A 66 13.28 -13.35 2.28
N CYS A 67 12.64 -12.18 2.26
CA CYS A 67 12.43 -11.41 1.02
C CYS A 67 13.76 -11.03 0.34
N ARG A 68 14.77 -10.61 1.11
CA ARG A 68 16.10 -10.29 0.57
C ARG A 68 16.78 -11.51 -0.01
N TYR A 69 16.69 -12.64 0.66
CA TYR A 69 17.21 -13.90 0.13
C TYR A 69 16.46 -14.31 -1.14
N ALA A 70 15.13 -14.24 -1.13
CA ALA A 70 14.29 -14.52 -2.29
C ALA A 70 14.61 -13.60 -3.47
N TRP A 71 14.99 -12.33 -3.25
CA TRP A 71 15.39 -11.42 -4.32
C TRP A 71 16.57 -11.95 -5.14
N ASP A 72 17.55 -12.59 -4.48
CA ASP A 72 18.71 -13.17 -5.15
C ASP A 72 18.38 -14.46 -5.92
N VAL A 73 17.24 -15.10 -5.61
CA VAL A 73 16.76 -16.34 -6.24
C VAL A 73 15.75 -16.05 -7.35
N ASP A 74 14.73 -15.28 -7.03
CA ASP A 74 13.60 -14.88 -7.87
C ASP A 74 13.11 -13.47 -7.44
N PRO A 75 13.53 -12.42 -8.17
CA PRO A 75 13.10 -11.05 -7.90
C PRO A 75 11.59 -10.83 -8.02
N GLU A 76 10.88 -11.60 -8.84
CA GLU A 76 9.44 -11.47 -9.02
C GLU A 76 8.69 -11.98 -7.78
N LEU A 77 9.12 -13.13 -7.22
CA LEU A 77 8.63 -13.61 -5.94
C LEU A 77 8.86 -12.58 -4.82
N ALA A 78 10.06 -12.02 -4.72
CA ALA A 78 10.36 -11.02 -3.71
C ALA A 78 9.51 -9.75 -3.87
N ALA A 79 9.25 -9.31 -5.10
CA ALA A 79 8.35 -8.19 -5.37
C ALA A 79 6.91 -8.50 -4.94
N ARG A 80 6.39 -9.69 -5.26
CA ARG A 80 5.05 -10.15 -4.83
C ARG A 80 4.94 -10.19 -3.30
N ALA A 81 5.96 -10.69 -2.62
CA ALA A 81 6.02 -10.74 -1.16
C ALA A 81 5.99 -9.33 -0.54
N VAL A 82 6.86 -8.43 -1.01
CA VAL A 82 6.84 -7.02 -0.54
C VAL A 82 5.48 -6.37 -0.78
N ASN A 83 4.85 -6.62 -1.93
CA ASN A 83 3.51 -6.10 -2.21
C ASN A 83 2.46 -6.69 -1.27
N GLY A 84 2.47 -8.01 -1.02
CA GLY A 84 1.56 -8.66 -0.08
C GLY A 84 1.69 -8.12 1.35
N TYR A 85 2.91 -7.79 1.79
CA TYR A 85 3.11 -7.06 3.05
C TYR A 85 2.42 -5.71 3.06
N ARG A 86 2.56 -4.93 1.97
CA ARG A 86 1.96 -3.60 1.89
C ARG A 86 0.45 -3.65 1.87
N GLU A 87 -0.12 -4.57 1.10
CA GLU A 87 -1.57 -4.76 1.04
C GLU A 87 -2.17 -5.16 2.40
N MET A 88 -1.45 -5.95 3.20
CA MET A 88 -1.96 -6.45 4.48
C MET A 88 -1.70 -5.50 5.67
N TRP A 89 -0.55 -4.82 5.68
CA TRP A 89 -0.06 -4.13 6.88
C TRP A 89 0.40 -2.68 6.66
N ASP A 90 0.64 -2.23 5.43
CA ASP A 90 1.08 -0.86 5.16
C ASP A 90 -0.14 0.08 5.16
N PRO A 91 -0.23 1.04 6.10
CA PRO A 91 -1.35 1.97 6.18
C PRO A 91 -1.48 2.86 4.93
N ASP A 92 -0.44 2.99 4.11
CA ASP A 92 -0.52 3.71 2.83
C ASP A 92 -1.38 2.97 1.77
N GLY A 93 -1.83 1.74 2.05
CA GLY A 93 -2.82 1.01 1.26
C GLY A 93 -4.28 1.37 1.55
N GLU A 94 -4.57 1.97 2.71
CA GLU A 94 -5.89 2.51 3.07
C GLU A 94 -5.72 3.92 3.64
N GLU A 95 -5.99 4.95 2.83
CA GLU A 95 -6.04 6.33 3.32
C GLU A 95 -7.35 6.59 4.10
N PRO A 96 -7.38 6.69 5.44
CA PRO A 96 -8.60 7.02 6.18
C PRO A 96 -8.97 8.51 6.05
N TRP A 97 -8.05 9.32 5.49
CA TRP A 97 -8.13 10.77 5.39
C TRP A 97 -7.86 11.29 3.98
N ARG A 98 -8.00 10.47 2.93
CA ARG A 98 -7.89 10.93 1.55
C ARG A 98 -8.74 12.19 1.39
N LYS A 99 -8.12 13.35 1.19
CA LYS A 99 -8.87 14.56 0.81
C LYS A 99 -9.63 14.18 -0.46
N PRO A 100 -10.96 14.41 -0.54
CA PRO A 100 -11.65 14.16 -1.78
C PRO A 100 -10.92 14.92 -2.88
N ALA A 101 -10.66 14.24 -4.00
CA ALA A 101 -10.17 14.93 -5.19
C ALA A 101 -11.11 16.12 -5.42
N ALA A 102 -10.53 17.32 -5.57
CA ALA A 102 -11.30 18.53 -5.82
C ALA A 102 -12.34 18.23 -6.91
N PRO A 103 -13.59 18.72 -6.78
CA PRO A 103 -14.61 18.46 -7.78
C PRO A 103 -14.03 18.79 -9.15
N GLN A 104 -14.01 17.80 -10.03
CA GLN A 104 -13.64 18.02 -11.41
C GLN A 104 -14.63 19.07 -11.91
N ALA A 105 -14.12 20.25 -12.29
CA ALA A 105 -14.96 21.28 -12.89
C ALA A 105 -15.76 20.61 -14.01
N PRO A 106 -17.09 20.78 -14.07
CA PRO A 106 -17.87 20.12 -15.08
C PRO A 106 -17.26 20.46 -16.44
N ALA A 107 -17.02 19.42 -17.24
CA ALA A 107 -16.67 19.58 -18.64
C ALA A 107 -17.64 20.61 -19.22
N ALA A 108 -17.11 21.68 -19.79
CA ALA A 108 -17.91 22.72 -20.40
C ALA A 108 -18.76 22.10 -21.51
N ASP A 109 -20.00 21.74 -21.17
CA ASP A 109 -20.97 21.26 -22.12
C ASP A 109 -21.50 22.47 -22.88
N GLY A 110 -21.07 22.55 -24.13
CA GLY A 110 -21.41 23.64 -25.02
C GLY A 110 -22.87 23.60 -25.40
N ARG A 111 -23.71 24.42 -24.76
CA ARG A 111 -24.77 25.21 -25.42
C ARG A 111 -25.57 26.04 -24.42
N GLN A 112 -25.43 27.35 -24.52
CA GLN A 112 -26.60 28.23 -24.46
C GLN A 112 -26.38 29.41 -25.42
N ARG A 113 -27.29 29.52 -26.39
CA ARG A 113 -27.43 30.66 -27.30
C ARG A 113 -27.64 31.92 -26.46
N LEU A 114 -26.93 32.99 -26.79
CA LEU A 114 -27.43 34.34 -26.53
C LEU A 114 -27.91 34.96 -27.84
N SER A 115 -29.09 35.56 -27.73
CA SER A 115 -29.95 36.11 -28.77
C SER A 115 -29.31 37.26 -29.56
N PRO A 116 -29.60 37.43 -30.86
CA PRO A 116 -29.02 38.48 -31.67
C PRO A 116 -29.86 39.76 -31.59
N ASP A 117 -29.80 40.51 -30.50
CA ASP A 117 -30.28 41.91 -30.52
C ASP A 117 -29.70 42.74 -29.38
N ALA A 118 -28.54 43.34 -29.65
CA ALA A 118 -28.10 44.59 -29.03
C ALA A 118 -27.05 45.24 -29.93
N VAL A 119 -27.48 45.70 -31.10
CA VAL A 119 -26.72 46.69 -31.87
C VAL A 119 -26.88 48.05 -31.19
N VAL A 120 -25.82 48.57 -30.56
CA VAL A 120 -25.61 50.02 -30.47
C VAL A 120 -24.15 50.36 -30.76
N ARG A 121 -23.97 51.06 -31.88
CA ARG A 121 -22.76 51.76 -32.35
C ARG A 121 -22.09 52.59 -31.23
N THR A 122 -20.76 52.68 -31.24
CA THR A 122 -20.06 53.93 -31.58
C THR A 122 -18.54 53.78 -31.83
N LYS A 123 -18.14 54.36 -32.98
CA LYS A 123 -16.91 55.11 -33.30
C LYS A 123 -15.51 54.49 -33.09
N ARG A 124 -14.98 53.94 -34.19
CA ARG A 124 -13.84 54.46 -34.99
C ARG A 124 -12.84 55.40 -34.26
N CYS A 125 -11.63 54.92 -34.02
CA CYS A 125 -10.33 55.62 -33.99
C CYS A 125 -9.25 54.52 -34.00
N ARG A 126 -8.12 54.54 -34.71
CA ARG A 126 -7.59 55.19 -35.90
C ARG A 126 -6.34 54.38 -36.22
N ARG A 127 -6.10 54.06 -37.50
CA ARG A 127 -4.87 53.44 -37.99
C ARG A 127 -3.77 54.50 -38.15
N ASP A 128 -2.53 54.05 -37.97
CA ASP A 128 -1.24 54.55 -38.50
C ASP A 128 -0.60 55.85 -37.96
N ALA A 129 0.68 55.73 -37.56
CA ALA A 129 1.88 56.11 -38.35
C ALA A 129 3.05 56.58 -37.43
N PRO A 130 4.30 56.66 -37.90
CA PRO A 130 4.97 55.98 -39.02
C PRO A 130 5.90 54.83 -38.59
#